data_AF-A0A2R7M4W0-F1
#
_entry.id   AF-A0A2R7M4W0-F1
#
_cell.length_a   1.000
_cell.length_b   1.000
_cell.length_c   1.000
_cell.angle_alpha   90.00
_cell.angle_beta   90.00
_cell.angle_gamma   90.00
#
_symmetry.space_group_name_H-M   'P 1'
#
loop_
_entity.id
_entity.type
_entity.pdbx_description
1 polymer ?
#
loop_
_entity_poly.entity_id
_entity_poly.type
_entity_poly.pdbx_seq_one_letter_code
_entity_poly.pdbx_strand_id
1 'polypeptide(L)'
;MIFDTFRSTRDPRLSAWLLFRSYLLPELAVTQLALTEAAPTAIVAPIGVFGVWRLLATNNRELARCATVFPSPTAAVEAARSAQLWAGEMSVTTVRGPVATKHAWLLRRGEHPVATAARWYESAGEAMSAGRSAVSVLTAAEVVEGVSIGTASGRRSRVAAQLA
;
A
#
# COMPACT_ATOMS: atom_id res chain seq x y z
N MET A 1 11.99 0.25 1.49
CA MET A 1 10.66 -0.34 1.45
C MET A 1 10.62 -1.57 2.33
N ILE A 2 9.52 -1.74 3.06
CA ILE A 2 9.28 -2.91 3.91
C ILE A 2 7.95 -3.56 3.55
N PHE A 3 7.78 -4.83 3.88
CA PHE A 3 6.55 -5.57 3.65
C PHE A 3 5.79 -5.74 4.96
N ASP A 4 4.50 -5.42 4.96
CA ASP A 4 3.60 -5.56 6.12
C ASP A 4 2.54 -6.61 5.77
N THR A 5 2.32 -7.59 6.64
CA THR A 5 1.30 -8.63 6.43
C THR A 5 0.08 -8.40 7.31
N PHE A 6 -1.08 -8.81 6.79
CA PHE A 6 -2.32 -8.81 7.56
C PHE A 6 -2.60 -10.20 8.09
N ARG A 7 -3.16 -10.28 9.29
CA ARG A 7 -3.39 -11.56 9.97
C ARG A 7 -4.51 -12.38 9.34
N SER A 8 -5.49 -11.68 8.76
CA SER A 8 -6.66 -12.26 8.10
C SER A 8 -7.36 -11.21 7.26
N THR A 9 -8.38 -11.62 6.51
CA THR A 9 -9.31 -10.73 5.79
C THR A 9 -10.11 -9.81 6.73
N ARG A 10 -10.20 -10.14 8.02
CA ARG A 10 -10.89 -9.34 9.05
C ARG A 10 -9.93 -8.53 9.92
N ASP A 11 -8.67 -8.37 9.52
CA ASP A 11 -7.70 -7.57 10.27
C ASP A 11 -8.16 -6.09 10.29
N PRO A 12 -8.35 -5.45 11.46
CA PRO A 12 -8.81 -4.06 11.53
C PRO A 12 -7.90 -3.08 10.79
N ARG A 13 -6.59 -3.37 10.71
CA ARG A 13 -5.64 -2.53 9.96
C ARG A 13 -5.80 -2.68 8.46
N LEU A 14 -6.16 -3.88 8.00
CA LEU A 14 -6.52 -4.11 6.60
C LEU A 14 -7.80 -3.33 6.28
N SER A 15 -8.85 -3.47 7.09
CA SER A 15 -10.12 -2.77 6.89
C SER A 15 -9.95 -1.25 6.87
N ALA A 16 -9.19 -0.68 7.83
CA ALA A 16 -8.94 0.76 7.88
C ALA A 16 -8.18 1.26 6.65
N TRP A 17 -7.19 0.50 6.18
CA TRP A 17 -6.45 0.87 4.98
C TRP A 17 -7.29 0.72 3.70
N LEU A 18 -8.09 -0.34 3.57
CA LEU A 18 -9.00 -0.51 2.44
C LEU A 18 -10.02 0.63 2.36
N LEU A 19 -10.56 1.08 3.50
CA LEU A 19 -11.45 2.23 3.58
C LEU A 19 -10.74 3.53 3.15
N PHE A 20 -9.51 3.76 3.63
CA PHE A 20 -8.72 4.90 3.17
C PHE A 20 -8.48 4.82 1.64
N ARG A 21 -8.10 3.64 1.15
CA ARG A 21 -7.81 3.39 -0.28
C ARG A 21 -9.04 3.62 -1.15
N SER A 22 -10.25 3.26 -0.71
CA SER A 22 -11.46 3.43 -1.52
C SER A 22 -11.79 4.90 -1.82
N TYR A 23 -11.35 5.83 -0.96
CA TYR A 23 -11.47 7.28 -1.27
C TYR A 23 -10.49 7.73 -2.36
N LEU A 24 -9.38 7.03 -2.55
CA LEU A 24 -8.34 7.38 -3.53
C LEU A 24 -8.50 6.64 -4.84
N LEU A 25 -8.99 5.40 -4.76
CA LEU A 25 -9.08 4.43 -5.84
C LEU A 25 -10.46 3.73 -5.80
N PRO A 26 -11.56 4.47 -6.03
CA PRO A 26 -12.91 3.90 -6.03
C PRO A 26 -13.06 2.75 -7.04
N GLU A 27 -12.35 2.81 -8.17
CA GLU A 27 -12.32 1.76 -9.21
C GLU A 27 -11.81 0.42 -8.68
N LEU A 28 -10.87 0.43 -7.73
CA LEU A 28 -10.36 -0.79 -7.10
C LEU A 28 -11.27 -1.29 -5.96
N ALA A 29 -12.12 -0.41 -5.40
CA ALA A 29 -13.06 -0.81 -4.36
C ALA A 29 -14.20 -1.65 -4.94
N VAL A 30 -14.73 -1.25 -6.11
CA VAL A 30 -15.79 -2.00 -6.82
C VAL A 30 -15.31 -3.39 -7.21
N THR A 31 -14.10 -3.50 -7.77
CA THR A 31 -13.50 -4.78 -8.15
C THR A 31 -13.36 -5.73 -6.97
N GLN A 32 -12.97 -5.22 -5.79
CA GLN A 32 -12.81 -6.06 -4.59
C GLN A 32 -14.16 -6.54 -4.03
N LEU A 33 -15.20 -5.70 -4.06
CA LEU A 33 -16.54 -6.10 -3.63
C LEU A 33 -17.14 -7.17 -4.56
N ALA A 34 -17.03 -6.98 -5.88
CA ALA A 34 -17.48 -7.95 -6.88
C ALA A 34 -16.75 -9.30 -6.78
N LEU A 35 -15.43 -9.29 -6.53
CA LEU A 35 -14.65 -10.50 -6.26
C LEU A 35 -15.06 -11.21 -4.96
N THR A 36 -15.55 -10.45 -3.97
CA THR A 36 -16.02 -11.01 -2.70
C THR A 36 -17.41 -11.62 -2.83
N GLU A 37 -18.30 -11.03 -3.64
CA GLU A 37 -19.67 -11.53 -3.88
C GLU A 37 -19.72 -12.71 -4.87
N ALA A 38 -18.82 -12.75 -5.85
CA ALA A 38 -18.81 -13.80 -6.88
C ALA A 38 -18.15 -15.12 -6.45
N ALA A 39 -17.60 -15.20 -5.23
CA ALA A 39 -16.95 -16.41 -4.73
C ALA A 39 -17.98 -17.34 -4.03
N PRO A 40 -18.38 -18.47 -4.64
CA PRO A 40 -19.10 -19.50 -3.91
C PRO A 40 -18.18 -20.13 -2.85
N THR A 41 -18.80 -20.64 -1.79
CA THR A 41 -18.23 -21.28 -0.60
C THR A 41 -16.83 -21.90 -0.79
N ALA A 42 -15.86 -21.33 -0.07
CA ALA A 42 -14.55 -21.89 0.29
C ALA A 42 -13.60 -22.28 -0.87
N ILE A 43 -12.80 -21.30 -1.29
CA ILE A 43 -11.35 -21.47 -1.17
C ILE A 43 -10.93 -20.55 -0.03
N VAL A 44 -10.65 -21.13 1.13
CA VAL A 44 -9.94 -20.44 2.20
C VAL A 44 -8.65 -19.93 1.56
N ALA A 45 -8.56 -18.62 1.28
CA ALA A 45 -7.26 -18.00 1.11
C ALA A 45 -6.47 -18.40 2.37
N PRO A 46 -5.35 -19.13 2.24
CA PRO A 46 -4.66 -19.66 3.40
C PRO A 46 -4.41 -18.51 4.37
N ILE A 47 -4.63 -18.76 5.66
CA ILE A 47 -4.32 -17.81 6.72
C ILE A 47 -2.88 -17.30 6.49
N GLY A 48 -2.74 -16.04 6.05
CA GLY A 48 -1.50 -15.53 5.42
C GLY A 48 -1.73 -14.55 4.27
N VAL A 49 -2.84 -13.80 4.27
CA VAL A 49 -3.25 -12.84 3.23
C VAL A 49 -2.13 -11.83 2.98
N PHE A 50 -1.55 -11.91 1.79
CA PHE A 50 -0.21 -11.40 1.59
C PHE A 50 -0.15 -9.87 1.46
N GLY A 51 1.04 -9.37 1.78
CA GLY A 51 1.21 -8.06 2.36
C GLY A 51 1.08 -6.89 1.40
N VAL A 52 1.22 -5.71 2.00
CA VAL A 52 1.44 -4.44 1.30
C VAL A 52 2.90 -4.07 1.44
N TRP A 53 3.51 -3.54 0.38
CA TRP A 53 4.77 -2.84 0.56
C TRP A 53 4.51 -1.41 1.02
N ARG A 54 5.38 -0.94 1.92
CA ARG A 54 5.33 0.39 2.51
C ARG A 54 6.66 1.09 2.27
N LEU A 55 6.56 2.35 1.88
CA LEU A 55 7.71 3.23 1.75
C LEU A 55 7.87 4.01 3.04
N LEU A 56 9.04 3.88 3.65
CA LEU A 56 9.39 4.60 4.87
C LEU A 56 10.46 5.64 4.56
N ALA A 57 10.39 6.78 5.22
CA ALA A 57 11.49 7.72 5.33
C ALA A 57 12.58 7.16 6.28
N THR A 58 13.75 7.80 6.28
CA THR A 58 14.89 7.45 7.15
C THR A 58 14.57 7.48 8.65
N ASN A 59 13.60 8.30 9.07
CA ASN A 59 13.10 8.35 10.45
C ASN A 59 11.96 7.36 10.74
N ASN A 60 11.82 6.30 9.92
CA ASN A 60 10.77 5.28 9.99
C ASN A 60 9.33 5.80 9.79
N ARG A 61 9.14 7.06 9.40
CA ARG A 61 7.83 7.60 9.06
C ARG A 61 7.33 6.98 7.75
N GLU A 62 6.12 6.42 7.77
CA GLU A 62 5.48 5.96 6.54
C GLU A 62 5.12 7.13 5.63
N LEU A 63 5.62 7.06 4.40
CA LEU A 63 5.36 8.02 3.33
C LEU A 63 4.26 7.51 2.41
N ALA A 64 4.36 6.25 2.00
CA ALA A 64 3.48 5.65 1.01
C ALA A 64 3.18 4.19 1.31
N ARG A 65 2.08 3.71 0.73
CA ARG A 65 1.72 2.30 0.69
C ARG A 65 1.27 1.93 -0.72
N CYS A 66 1.62 0.74 -1.18
CA CYS A 66 1.16 0.25 -2.48
C CYS A 66 -0.36 0.29 -2.62
N ALA A 67 -0.86 0.43 -3.84
CA ALA A 67 -2.29 0.38 -4.12
C ALA A 67 -2.86 -1.05 -4.00
N THR A 68 -2.07 -2.05 -4.41
CA THR A 68 -2.49 -3.45 -4.52
C THR A 68 -2.19 -4.26 -3.26
N VAL A 69 -3.04 -5.25 -2.97
CA VAL A 69 -2.74 -6.32 -2.00
C VAL A 69 -2.12 -7.47 -2.76
N PHE A 70 -0.93 -7.91 -2.36
CA PHE A 70 -0.25 -8.99 -3.06
C PHE A 70 -0.69 -10.36 -2.54
N PRO A 71 -0.47 -11.43 -3.31
CA PRO A 71 -0.71 -12.81 -2.91
C PRO A 71 0.58 -13.57 -2.53
N SER A 72 1.74 -12.90 -2.44
CA SER A 72 2.95 -13.46 -1.81
C SER A 72 3.91 -12.35 -1.37
N PRO A 73 4.84 -12.58 -0.42
CA PRO A 73 5.90 -11.63 -0.13
C PRO A 73 6.78 -11.40 -1.35
N THR A 74 7.09 -12.48 -2.10
CA THR A 74 7.84 -12.43 -3.36
C THR A 74 7.16 -11.53 -4.39
N ALA A 75 5.85 -11.68 -4.61
CA ALA A 75 5.10 -10.83 -5.53
C ALA A 75 5.10 -9.36 -5.07
N ALA A 76 5.04 -9.11 -3.76
CA ALA A 76 5.16 -7.76 -3.23
C ALA A 76 6.56 -7.17 -3.47
N VAL A 77 7.62 -7.97 -3.29
CA VAL A 77 9.02 -7.59 -3.55
C VAL A 77 9.24 -7.27 -5.03
N GLU A 78 8.77 -8.12 -5.92
CA GLU A 78 8.84 -7.91 -7.37
C GLU A 78 8.09 -6.65 -7.80
N ALA A 79 6.90 -6.43 -7.24
CA ALA A 79 6.12 -5.22 -7.48
C ALA A 79 6.82 -3.97 -6.95
N ALA A 80 7.45 -4.04 -5.77
CA ALA A 80 8.23 -2.95 -5.21
C ALA A 80 9.44 -2.62 -6.10
N ARG A 81 10.21 -3.62 -6.55
CA ARG A 81 11.33 -3.45 -7.48
C ARG A 81 10.88 -2.86 -8.82
N SER A 82 9.78 -3.37 -9.37
CA SER A 82 9.16 -2.82 -10.58
C SER A 82 8.76 -1.36 -10.37
N ALA A 83 8.20 -1.01 -9.21
CA ALA A 83 7.84 0.37 -8.91
C ALA A 83 9.06 1.29 -8.85
N GLN A 84 10.23 0.82 -8.39
CA GLN A 84 11.47 1.59 -8.44
C GLN A 84 11.97 1.79 -9.86
N LEU A 85 12.03 0.70 -10.64
CA LEU A 85 12.52 0.73 -12.01
C LEU A 85 11.76 1.75 -12.86
N TRP A 86 10.44 1.80 -12.69
CA TRP A 86 9.55 2.66 -13.45
C TRP A 86 9.25 4.00 -12.77
N ALA A 87 9.94 4.37 -11.69
CA ALA A 87 9.64 5.57 -10.91
C ALA A 87 9.68 6.86 -11.76
N GLY A 88 10.57 6.91 -12.76
CA GLY A 88 10.69 8.05 -13.70
C GLY A 88 9.50 8.22 -14.64
N GLU A 89 8.65 7.20 -14.82
CA GLU A 89 7.45 7.22 -15.67
C GLU A 89 6.16 7.48 -14.86
N MET A 90 6.28 7.70 -13.55
CA MET A 90 5.13 7.85 -12.68
C MET A 90 4.72 9.30 -12.51
N SER A 91 3.42 9.52 -12.39
CA SER A 91 2.82 10.82 -12.11
C SER A 91 2.14 10.83 -10.74
N VAL A 92 2.35 11.93 -10.01
CA VAL A 92 1.69 12.20 -8.74
C VAL A 92 0.50 13.10 -9.01
N THR A 93 -0.67 12.68 -8.51
CA THR A 93 -1.90 13.48 -8.53
C THR A 93 -2.40 13.70 -7.11
N THR A 94 -3.09 14.81 -6.87
CA THR A 94 -3.75 15.07 -5.58
C THR A 94 -5.21 14.64 -5.66
N VAL A 95 -5.70 14.09 -4.55
CA VAL A 95 -7.08 13.61 -4.41
C VAL A 95 -7.70 14.31 -3.21
N ARG A 96 -8.95 14.75 -3.35
CA ARG A 96 -9.72 15.31 -2.24
C ARG A 96 -10.30 14.17 -1.39
N GLY A 97 -10.16 14.30 -0.08
CA GLY A 97 -10.70 13.35 0.88
C GLY A 97 -12.19 13.52 1.14
N PRO A 98 -12.73 12.75 2.10
CA PRO A 98 -14.17 12.75 2.41
C PRO A 98 -14.68 14.07 2.98
N VAL A 99 -13.79 14.92 3.51
CA VAL A 99 -14.11 16.27 3.98
C VAL A 99 -13.23 17.28 3.27
N ALA A 100 -13.73 18.51 3.08
CA ALA A 100 -13.12 19.52 2.23
C ALA A 100 -11.67 19.88 2.60
N THR A 101 -11.28 19.72 3.87
CA THR A 101 -9.95 20.04 4.40
C THR A 101 -8.95 18.89 4.31
N LYS A 102 -9.35 17.70 3.83
CA LYS A 102 -8.46 16.56 3.72
C LYS A 102 -8.05 16.33 2.29
N HIS A 103 -6.76 16.18 2.08
CA HIS A 103 -6.16 15.88 0.79
C HIS A 103 -5.22 14.70 0.92
N ALA A 104 -5.09 13.95 -0.15
CA ALA A 104 -4.11 12.88 -0.28
C ALA A 104 -3.47 12.97 -1.66
N TRP A 105 -2.53 12.08 -1.92
CA TRP A 105 -1.92 11.94 -3.22
C TRP A 105 -1.92 10.48 -3.65
N LEU A 106 -1.83 10.30 -4.96
CA LEU A 106 -1.83 9.02 -5.63
C LEU A 106 -0.78 9.03 -6.72
N LEU A 107 0.02 7.97 -6.75
CA LEU A 107 1.06 7.71 -7.72
C LEU A 107 0.54 6.68 -8.74
N ARG A 108 0.56 7.06 -10.02
CA ARG A 108 0.20 6.16 -11.13
C ARG A 108 1.33 6.05 -12.13
N ARG A 109 1.37 4.92 -12.86
CA ARG A 109 2.11 4.77 -14.11
C ARG A 109 1.08 4.62 -15.23
N GLY A 110 0.88 5.68 -16.01
CA GLY A 110 -0.30 5.80 -16.89
C GLY A 110 -1.59 5.66 -16.06
N GLU A 111 -2.47 4.74 -16.45
CA GLU A 111 -3.71 4.46 -15.72
C GLU A 111 -3.52 3.51 -14.52
N HIS A 112 -2.34 2.88 -14.38
CA HIS A 112 -2.13 1.87 -13.34
C HIS A 112 -1.76 2.50 -12.00
N PRO A 113 -2.56 2.32 -10.93
CA PRO A 113 -2.24 2.83 -9.61
C PRO A 113 -1.11 2.02 -8.96
N VAL A 114 -0.05 2.72 -8.54
CA VAL A 114 1.14 2.11 -7.94
C VAL A 114 1.11 2.24 -6.42
N ALA A 115 0.94 3.46 -5.92
CA ALA A 115 1.00 3.76 -4.49
C ALA A 115 0.14 4.94 -4.10
N THR A 116 -0.29 4.93 -2.84
CA THR A 116 -1.12 5.96 -2.22
C THR A 116 -0.37 6.62 -1.07
N ALA A 117 -0.78 7.84 -0.75
CA ALA A 117 -0.41 8.47 0.51
C ALA A 117 -0.72 7.56 1.71
N ALA A 118 0.12 7.60 2.75
CA ALA A 118 -0.15 6.86 3.98
C ALA A 118 -1.10 7.59 4.96
N ARG A 119 -1.52 8.82 4.62
CA ARG A 119 -2.33 9.70 5.49
C ARG A 119 -3.04 10.78 4.68
N TRP A 120 -3.97 11.46 5.33
CA TRP A 120 -4.51 12.74 4.89
C TRP A 120 -3.58 13.92 5.26
N TYR A 121 -3.61 14.96 4.44
CA TYR A 121 -2.93 16.25 4.58
C TYR A 121 -3.95 17.38 4.65
N GLU A 122 -3.56 18.53 5.19
CA GLU A 122 -4.48 19.67 5.37
C GLU A 122 -4.65 20.51 4.10
N SER A 123 -3.75 20.35 3.12
CA SER A 123 -3.85 21.05 1.84
C SER A 123 -3.41 20.19 0.65
N ALA A 124 -3.90 20.54 -0.54
CA ALA A 124 -3.46 19.92 -1.78
C ALA A 124 -1.96 20.16 -2.07
N GLY A 125 -1.43 21.34 -1.70
CA GLY A 125 -0.02 21.67 -1.87
C GLY A 125 0.89 20.77 -1.02
N GLU A 126 0.52 20.54 0.24
CA GLU A 126 1.22 19.59 1.12
C GLU A 126 1.16 18.15 0.60
N ALA A 127 -0.02 17.72 0.13
CA ALA A 127 -0.18 16.39 -0.45
C ALA A 127 0.70 16.22 -1.69
N MET A 128 0.72 17.20 -2.60
CA MET A 128 1.56 17.15 -3.80
C MET A 128 3.06 17.13 -3.46
N SER A 129 3.48 18.00 -2.54
CA SER A 129 4.87 18.05 -2.06
C SER A 129 5.29 16.71 -1.46
N ALA A 130 4.46 16.14 -0.58
CA ALA A 130 4.72 14.84 0.03
C ALA A 130 4.75 13.69 -0.99
N GLY A 131 3.90 13.73 -2.02
CA GLY A 131 3.91 12.74 -3.10
C GLY A 131 5.19 12.81 -3.94
N ARG A 132 5.65 14.02 -4.30
CA ARG A 132 6.93 14.20 -4.99
C ARG A 132 8.11 13.69 -4.15
N SER A 133 8.16 14.02 -2.86
CA SER A 133 9.16 13.48 -1.95
C SER A 133 9.10 11.96 -1.84
N ALA A 134 7.90 11.38 -1.85
CA ALA A 134 7.74 9.93 -1.85
C ALA A 134 8.30 9.29 -3.13
N VAL A 135 8.12 9.90 -4.31
CA VAL A 135 8.75 9.41 -5.55
C VAL A 135 10.27 9.46 -5.46
N SER A 136 10.85 10.57 -4.98
CA SER A 136 12.31 10.67 -4.79
C SER A 136 12.85 9.60 -3.84
N VAL A 137 12.15 9.31 -2.74
CA VAL A 137 12.54 8.24 -1.81
C VAL A 137 12.33 6.87 -2.43
N LEU A 138 11.27 6.66 -3.22
CA LEU A 138 11.00 5.39 -3.89
C LEU A 138 12.17 4.97 -4.78
N THR A 139 12.70 5.89 -5.59
CA THR A 139 13.81 5.61 -6.51
C THR A 139 15.07 5.10 -5.81
N ALA A 140 15.35 5.56 -4.59
CA ALA A 140 16.57 5.23 -3.85
C ALA A 140 16.36 4.25 -2.68
N ALA A 141 15.12 3.85 -2.39
CA ALA A 141 14.81 3.06 -1.20
C ALA A 141 15.42 1.65 -1.29
N GLU A 142 16.04 1.19 -0.21
CA GLU A 142 16.42 -0.23 -0.09
C GLU A 142 15.16 -1.11 -0.02
N VAL A 143 15.06 -2.16 -0.85
CA VAL A 143 13.97 -3.15 -0.77
C VAL A 143 14.37 -4.26 0.20
N VAL A 144 13.76 -4.29 1.37
CA VAL A 144 14.08 -5.28 2.41
C VAL A 144 13.20 -6.51 2.24
N GLU A 145 13.75 -7.65 1.84
CA GLU A 145 13.00 -8.90 1.57
C GLU A 145 12.36 -9.54 2.82
N GLY A 146 12.62 -9.02 4.02
CA GLY A 146 11.98 -9.46 5.26
C GLY A 146 10.53 -8.97 5.41
N VAL A 147 9.67 -9.82 5.97
CA VAL A 147 8.27 -9.48 6.25
C VAL A 147 8.14 -8.97 7.67
N SER A 148 7.49 -7.83 7.84
CA SER A 148 7.02 -7.36 9.13
C SER A 148 5.64 -7.96 9.41
N ILE A 149 5.54 -8.75 10.48
CA ILE A 149 4.29 -9.31 10.96
C ILE A 149 3.81 -8.47 12.14
N GLY A 150 2.60 -7.92 12.05
CA GLY A 150 1.96 -7.28 13.20
C GLY A 150 1.63 -8.30 14.30
N THR A 151 2.10 -8.06 15.53
CA THR A 151 1.71 -8.81 16.73
C THR A 151 0.39 -8.27 17.31
N ALA A 152 -0.28 -9.05 18.18
CA ALA A 152 -1.58 -8.67 18.76
C ALA A 152 -1.45 -7.45 19.68
N SER A 153 -0.26 -7.23 20.25
CA SER A 153 0.09 -6.07 21.07
C SER A 153 0.43 -4.81 20.26
N GLY A 154 0.32 -4.85 18.93
CA GLY A 154 0.69 -3.76 18.04
C GLY A 154 2.20 -3.64 17.77
N ARG A 155 3.04 -4.43 18.45
CA ARG A 155 4.47 -4.62 18.11
C ARG A 155 4.60 -5.24 16.73
N ARG A 156 5.72 -4.98 16.06
CA ARG A 156 6.05 -5.57 14.76
C ARG A 156 7.28 -6.46 14.94
N SER A 157 7.13 -7.74 14.64
CA SER A 157 8.27 -8.66 14.57
C SER A 157 8.68 -8.80 13.11
N ARG A 158 9.98 -8.68 12.82
CA ARG A 158 10.52 -9.01 11.50
C ARG A 158 10.74 -10.52 11.46
N VAL A 159 10.17 -11.17 10.47
CA VAL A 159 10.43 -12.58 10.16
C VAL A 159 11.05 -12.59 8.77
N ALA A 160 12.16 -13.33 8.60
CA ALA A 160 12.72 -13.55 7.28
C ALA A 160 11.62 -14.18 6.41
N ALA A 161 11.43 -13.65 5.19
CA ALA A 161 10.54 -14.32 4.24
C ALA A 161 11.16 -15.69 3.97
N GLN A 162 10.54 -16.77 4.45
CA GLN A 162 10.91 -18.10 3.98
C GLN A 162 10.50 -18.16 2.51
N LEU A 163 11.51 -18.19 1.64
CA LEU A 163 11.37 -18.53 0.23
C LEU A 163 10.88 -19.99 0.19
N ALA A 164 9.62 -20.18 -0.14
CA ALA A 164 9.04 -21.47 -0.48
C ALA A 164 9.03 -21.64 -1.99
#